data_AF-A0A957X2E6-F1
#
_entry.id   AF-A0A957X2E6-F1
#
_cell.length_a   1.000
_cell.length_b   1.000
_cell.length_c   1.000
_cell.angle_alpha   90.00
_cell.angle_beta   90.00
_cell.angle_gamma   90.00
#
_symmetry.space_group_name_H-M   'P 1'
#
loop_
_entity.id
_entity.type
_entity.pdbx_description
1 polymer ?
#
loop_
_entity_poly.entity_id
_entity_poly.type
_entity_poly.pdbx_seq_one_letter_code
_entity_poly.pdbx_strand_id
1 'polypeptide(L)'
;EGNVETLSNFLEECGVAANATVANQDLTGDGIDDYVVVYPLAAPVEEDTDAPQLPMDLVILNSGADGYTVGHQARAESAVQLLSTLDVNSDGQSDVVWTETTCGAADCFQTILIYSWDGSAWRNWTAEKVTMANAEVRLEDMTDEGQGLELVLDGGIYESEAAGPQRAHQELWGSVDGAPYTLLSTTVAESNCLYHTVLDANAAFLTGGEDEFAAAEARYTDVISDDTLIACGTHPNEIEELRSFGIYRLALISAYQGMPLIASDLIENLALAFPGSLYDQVGQVWLAAYQENYEIAAACAAVDQFVAANPDTLTVLADYGFANPTFTAADVCPQLDVTIPPLDLPTPEPTPVPPTPTPAEEAAPTEVP
;
A
#
# COMPACT_ATOMS: atom_id res chain seq x y z
N GLU A 1 -11.04 -48.68 -17.35
CA GLU A 1 -11.06 -47.40 -18.07
C GLU A 1 -11.67 -46.39 -17.12
N GLY A 2 -10.85 -45.48 -16.60
CA GLY A 2 -11.35 -44.42 -15.74
C GLY A 2 -11.89 -43.30 -16.63
N ASN A 3 -13.16 -43.01 -16.53
CA ASN A 3 -13.78 -41.82 -17.09
C ASN A 3 -14.46 -41.05 -15.95
N VAL A 4 -14.88 -39.80 -16.23
CA VAL A 4 -15.59 -38.94 -15.27
C VAL A 4 -16.72 -39.70 -14.57
N GLU A 5 -17.51 -40.49 -15.32
CA GLU A 5 -18.63 -41.26 -14.77
C GLU A 5 -18.18 -42.31 -13.74
N THR A 6 -17.08 -43.01 -13.99
CA THR A 6 -16.52 -44.00 -13.05
C THR A 6 -15.98 -43.33 -11.80
N LEU A 7 -15.31 -42.18 -11.93
CA LEU A 7 -14.82 -41.40 -10.79
C LEU A 7 -15.98 -40.84 -9.96
N SER A 8 -16.98 -40.25 -10.60
CA SER A 8 -18.18 -39.74 -9.91
C SER A 8 -18.93 -40.85 -9.18
N ASN A 9 -19.13 -42.02 -9.80
CA ASN A 9 -19.76 -43.17 -9.15
C ASN A 9 -18.94 -43.64 -7.93
N PHE A 10 -17.61 -43.67 -8.03
CA PHE A 10 -16.75 -44.00 -6.89
C PHE A 10 -16.89 -42.98 -5.75
N LEU A 11 -16.93 -41.68 -6.08
CA LEU A 11 -17.16 -40.62 -5.08
C LEU A 11 -18.56 -40.74 -4.45
N GLU A 12 -19.59 -41.13 -5.21
CA GLU A 12 -20.93 -41.41 -4.70
C GLU A 12 -20.94 -42.60 -3.74
N GLU A 13 -20.29 -43.70 -4.11
CA GLU A 13 -20.14 -44.88 -3.25
C GLU A 13 -19.38 -44.57 -1.96
N CYS A 14 -18.43 -43.63 -2.00
CA CYS A 14 -17.71 -43.14 -0.83
C CYS A 14 -18.53 -42.14 0.01
N GLY A 15 -19.71 -41.74 -0.44
CA GLY A 15 -20.56 -40.75 0.25
C GLY A 15 -20.07 -39.30 0.12
N VAL A 16 -19.23 -39.02 -0.87
CA VAL A 16 -18.53 -37.73 -1.08
C VAL A 16 -19.18 -36.88 -2.17
N ALA A 17 -19.86 -37.52 -3.14
CA ALA A 17 -20.25 -36.86 -4.39
C ALA A 17 -21.37 -35.81 -4.32
N ALA A 18 -22.23 -35.81 -3.29
CA ALA A 18 -23.41 -34.95 -3.29
C ALA A 18 -23.08 -33.45 -3.42
N ASN A 19 -21.86 -33.05 -3.01
CA ASN A 19 -21.35 -31.68 -3.09
C ASN A 19 -19.93 -31.61 -3.70
N ALA A 20 -19.50 -32.63 -4.45
CA ALA A 20 -18.18 -32.63 -5.05
C ALA A 20 -18.20 -31.84 -6.37
N THR A 21 -17.24 -30.94 -6.57
CA THR A 21 -16.94 -30.34 -7.87
C THR A 21 -15.88 -31.17 -8.54
N VAL A 22 -16.13 -31.60 -9.78
CA VAL A 22 -15.17 -32.34 -10.60
C VAL A 22 -14.93 -31.58 -11.90
N ALA A 23 -13.68 -31.25 -12.18
CA ALA A 23 -13.23 -30.74 -13.46
C ALA A 23 -12.29 -31.76 -14.12
N ASN A 24 -12.33 -31.86 -15.46
CA ASN A 24 -11.45 -32.75 -16.24
C ASN A 24 -10.81 -32.00 -17.41
N GLN A 25 -9.51 -32.20 -17.59
CA GLN A 25 -8.70 -31.59 -18.65
C GLN A 25 -7.34 -32.31 -18.71
N ASP A 26 -6.68 -32.35 -19.87
CA ASP A 26 -5.27 -32.77 -19.96
C ASP A 26 -4.38 -31.71 -19.30
N LEU A 27 -4.14 -31.87 -18.00
CA LEU A 27 -3.43 -30.90 -17.18
C LEU A 27 -1.91 -31.10 -17.27
N THR A 28 -1.47 -32.35 -17.45
CA THR A 28 -0.06 -32.72 -17.54
C THR A 28 0.50 -32.69 -18.97
N GLY A 29 -0.37 -32.53 -19.98
CA GLY A 29 -0.02 -32.41 -21.39
C GLY A 29 0.35 -33.75 -22.05
N ASP A 30 -0.08 -34.87 -21.46
CA ASP A 30 0.26 -36.22 -21.94
C ASP A 30 -0.79 -36.81 -22.91
N GLY A 31 -1.85 -36.05 -23.18
CA GLY A 31 -2.96 -36.42 -24.05
C GLY A 31 -4.05 -37.23 -23.34
N ILE A 32 -3.99 -37.36 -22.01
CA ILE A 32 -4.99 -38.02 -21.17
C ILE A 32 -5.57 -37.01 -20.19
N ASP A 33 -6.90 -36.89 -20.13
CA ASP A 33 -7.56 -36.00 -19.18
C ASP A 33 -7.22 -36.38 -17.73
N ASP A 34 -6.68 -35.43 -16.99
CA ASP A 34 -6.51 -35.38 -15.54
C ASP A 34 -7.78 -34.83 -14.86
N TYR A 35 -7.85 -34.91 -13.53
CA TYR A 35 -9.04 -34.52 -12.76
C TYR A 35 -8.70 -33.64 -11.58
N VAL A 36 -9.51 -32.61 -11.36
CA VAL A 36 -9.51 -31.81 -10.12
C VAL A 36 -10.81 -32.10 -9.39
N VAL A 37 -10.71 -32.59 -8.17
CA VAL A 37 -11.86 -32.94 -7.32
C VAL A 37 -11.83 -32.07 -6.07
N VAL A 38 -12.89 -31.29 -5.85
CA VAL A 38 -13.10 -30.51 -4.64
C VAL A 38 -14.27 -31.10 -3.88
N TYR A 39 -14.10 -31.45 -2.60
CA TYR A 39 -15.15 -32.12 -1.83
C TYR A 39 -15.05 -31.84 -0.32
N PRO A 40 -16.18 -31.89 0.42
CA PRO A 40 -16.16 -31.73 1.87
C PRO A 40 -15.60 -32.98 2.57
N LEU A 41 -14.78 -32.78 3.60
CA LEU A 41 -14.21 -33.87 4.42
C LEU A 41 -15.19 -34.46 5.43
N ALA A 42 -16.28 -33.75 5.73
CA ALA A 42 -17.34 -34.21 6.62
C ALA A 42 -18.71 -33.92 6.00
N ALA A 43 -19.69 -34.80 6.26
CA ALA A 43 -21.08 -34.53 5.91
C ALA A 43 -21.56 -33.26 6.63
N PRO A 44 -22.34 -32.39 5.98
CA PRO A 44 -22.93 -31.24 6.65
C PRO A 44 -23.70 -31.74 7.88
N VAL A 45 -23.38 -31.21 9.07
CA VAL A 45 -24.15 -31.53 10.26
C VAL A 45 -25.48 -30.80 10.09
N GLU A 46 -26.57 -31.52 9.80
CA GLU A 46 -27.92 -30.94 9.87
C GLU A 46 -28.12 -30.42 11.29
N GLU A 47 -28.47 -29.13 11.42
CA GLU A 47 -28.72 -28.40 12.69
C GLU A 47 -27.55 -27.61 13.33
N ASP A 48 -26.76 -26.88 12.55
CA ASP A 48 -26.25 -25.59 13.06
C ASP A 48 -26.27 -24.53 11.96
N THR A 49 -27.15 -23.53 12.08
CA THR A 49 -27.20 -22.41 11.12
C THR A 49 -26.03 -21.44 11.28
N ASP A 50 -25.17 -21.67 12.29
CA ASP A 50 -23.91 -20.96 12.54
C ASP A 50 -22.68 -21.84 12.21
N ALA A 51 -22.85 -22.91 11.41
CA ALA A 51 -21.80 -23.92 11.19
C ALA A 51 -20.47 -23.30 10.72
N PRO A 52 -19.32 -23.66 11.35
CA PRO A 52 -18.00 -23.29 10.86
C PRO A 52 -17.83 -23.81 9.43
N GLN A 53 -17.10 -23.06 8.61
CA GLN A 53 -16.74 -23.43 7.25
C GLN A 53 -16.37 -24.92 7.19
N LEU A 54 -17.09 -25.71 6.39
CA LEU A 54 -16.84 -27.15 6.32
C LEU A 54 -15.43 -27.36 5.75
N PRO A 55 -14.54 -28.09 6.43
CA PRO A 55 -13.24 -28.43 5.87
C PRO A 55 -13.42 -29.14 4.53
N MET A 56 -12.69 -28.69 3.51
CA MET A 56 -12.74 -29.23 2.16
C MET A 56 -11.36 -29.70 1.73
N ASP A 57 -11.33 -30.71 0.88
CA ASP A 57 -10.13 -31.16 0.18
C ASP A 57 -10.24 -30.77 -1.29
N LEU A 58 -9.11 -30.31 -1.85
CA LEU A 58 -8.87 -30.28 -3.29
C LEU A 58 -7.81 -31.32 -3.62
N VAL A 59 -8.11 -32.19 -4.58
CA VAL A 59 -7.19 -33.23 -5.06
C VAL A 59 -7.04 -33.08 -6.56
N ILE A 60 -5.78 -32.99 -7.01
CA ILE A 60 -5.42 -33.11 -8.42
C ILE A 60 -4.98 -34.56 -8.65
N LEU A 61 -5.69 -35.25 -9.53
CA LEU A 61 -5.44 -36.62 -9.93
C LEU A 61 -4.78 -36.64 -11.31
N ASN A 62 -3.51 -37.05 -11.35
CA ASN A 62 -2.79 -37.27 -12.60
C ASN A 62 -3.19 -38.63 -13.17
N SER A 63 -3.72 -38.61 -14.38
CA SER A 63 -4.14 -39.76 -15.16
C SER A 63 -2.95 -40.40 -15.87
N GLY A 64 -3.09 -41.69 -16.17
CA GLY A 64 -2.13 -42.44 -16.97
C GLY A 64 -2.76 -43.73 -17.49
N ALA A 65 -1.98 -44.49 -18.27
CA ALA A 65 -2.46 -45.72 -18.90
C ALA A 65 -3.01 -46.76 -17.89
N ASP A 66 -2.51 -46.75 -16.66
CA ASP A 66 -2.85 -47.72 -15.61
C ASP A 66 -3.88 -47.18 -14.59
N GLY A 67 -4.39 -45.95 -14.75
CA GLY A 67 -5.36 -45.33 -13.85
C GLY A 67 -4.93 -43.95 -13.35
N TYR A 68 -5.32 -43.60 -12.12
CA TYR A 68 -5.07 -42.28 -11.52
C TYR A 68 -4.07 -42.35 -10.37
N THR A 69 -3.28 -41.30 -10.20
CA THR A 69 -2.41 -41.08 -9.04
C THR A 69 -2.66 -39.69 -8.46
N VAL A 70 -2.47 -39.51 -7.15
CA VAL A 70 -2.58 -38.18 -6.53
C VAL A 70 -1.35 -37.37 -6.93
N GLY A 71 -1.55 -36.37 -7.79
CA GLY A 71 -0.52 -35.41 -8.18
C GLY A 71 -0.36 -34.30 -7.15
N HIS A 72 -1.48 -33.84 -6.59
CA HIS A 72 -1.50 -32.85 -5.52
C HIS A 72 -2.72 -33.06 -4.60
N GLN A 73 -2.57 -32.74 -3.32
CA GLN A 73 -3.68 -32.69 -2.37
C GLN A 73 -3.49 -31.48 -1.46
N ALA A 74 -4.46 -30.57 -1.49
CA ALA A 74 -4.61 -29.48 -0.55
C ALA A 74 -5.75 -29.83 0.41
N ARG A 75 -5.44 -29.86 1.71
CA ARG A 75 -6.44 -30.04 2.76
C ARG A 75 -6.71 -28.70 3.41
N ALA A 76 -7.87 -28.12 3.14
CA ALA A 76 -8.27 -26.84 3.70
C ALA A 76 -9.13 -27.08 4.94
N GLU A 77 -8.85 -26.33 6.01
CA GLU A 77 -9.72 -26.25 7.20
C GLU A 77 -10.92 -25.33 6.95
N SER A 78 -11.20 -25.01 5.69
CA SER A 78 -12.03 -23.90 5.26
C SER A 78 -12.71 -24.22 3.92
N ALA A 79 -13.63 -23.38 3.45
CA ALA A 79 -14.28 -23.61 2.17
C ALA A 79 -13.29 -23.42 1.01
N VAL A 80 -13.41 -24.28 -0.01
CA VAL A 80 -12.60 -24.24 -1.23
C VAL A 80 -13.49 -23.99 -2.43
N GLN A 81 -13.08 -23.06 -3.30
CA GLN A 81 -13.73 -22.80 -4.57
C GLN A 81 -12.72 -22.90 -5.72
N LEU A 82 -12.95 -23.84 -6.64
CA LEU A 82 -12.17 -23.93 -7.88
C LEU A 82 -12.54 -22.76 -8.81
N LEU A 83 -11.53 -22.02 -9.28
CA LEU A 83 -11.70 -20.89 -10.19
C LEU A 83 -11.37 -21.26 -11.64
N SER A 84 -10.26 -21.97 -11.88
CA SER A 84 -9.81 -22.34 -13.23
C SER A 84 -8.96 -23.60 -13.21
N THR A 85 -8.96 -24.30 -14.36
CA THR A 85 -8.04 -25.42 -14.67
C THR A 85 -7.26 -25.19 -15.97
N LEU A 86 -7.34 -23.97 -16.52
CA LEU A 86 -6.72 -23.59 -17.80
C LEU A 86 -5.29 -23.09 -17.58
N ASP A 87 -4.54 -22.96 -18.67
CA ASP A 87 -3.32 -22.15 -18.73
C ASP A 87 -3.70 -20.67 -18.51
N VAL A 88 -3.56 -20.18 -17.27
CA VAL A 88 -3.91 -18.80 -16.91
C VAL A 88 -2.71 -17.87 -17.01
N ASN A 89 -1.49 -18.41 -16.97
CA ASN A 89 -0.24 -17.66 -17.01
C ASN A 89 0.40 -17.58 -18.42
N SER A 90 -0.29 -18.14 -19.43
CA SER A 90 0.10 -18.24 -20.85
C SER A 90 1.49 -18.85 -21.10
N ASP A 91 1.96 -19.74 -20.21
CA ASP A 91 3.26 -20.41 -20.34
C ASP A 91 3.18 -21.71 -21.19
N GLY A 92 1.97 -22.09 -21.61
CA GLY A 92 1.69 -23.30 -22.38
C GLY A 92 1.41 -24.54 -21.52
N GLN A 93 1.36 -24.42 -20.20
CA GLN A 93 1.05 -25.48 -19.25
C GLN A 93 -0.26 -25.16 -18.53
N SER A 94 -1.02 -26.18 -18.16
CA SER A 94 -2.28 -25.95 -17.45
C SER A 94 -2.01 -25.59 -15.98
N ASP A 95 -2.80 -24.65 -15.47
CA ASP A 95 -2.79 -24.25 -14.07
C ASP A 95 -4.07 -24.71 -13.36
N VAL A 96 -4.00 -24.91 -12.05
CA VAL A 96 -5.16 -25.12 -11.19
C VAL A 96 -5.21 -23.96 -10.21
N VAL A 97 -6.27 -23.16 -10.31
CA VAL A 97 -6.48 -21.96 -9.49
C VAL A 97 -7.68 -22.18 -8.59
N TRP A 98 -7.52 -21.97 -7.29
CA TRP A 98 -8.62 -22.02 -6.33
C TRP A 98 -8.47 -20.98 -5.23
N THR A 99 -9.58 -20.72 -4.55
CA THR A 99 -9.59 -19.93 -3.31
C THR A 99 -9.85 -20.82 -2.11
N GLU A 100 -9.22 -20.46 -1.01
CA GLU A 100 -9.55 -20.92 0.33
C GLU A 100 -10.15 -19.74 1.10
N THR A 101 -11.40 -19.86 1.54
CA THR A 101 -12.07 -18.83 2.33
C THR A 101 -12.02 -19.23 3.78
N THR A 102 -11.45 -18.40 4.65
CA THR A 102 -11.46 -18.61 6.11
C THR A 102 -12.17 -17.45 6.78
N CYS A 103 -13.30 -17.72 7.42
CA CYS A 103 -14.09 -16.70 8.13
C CYS A 103 -13.85 -16.77 9.63
N GLY A 104 -13.57 -15.60 10.22
CA GLY A 104 -13.64 -15.37 11.65
C GLY A 104 -15.03 -14.92 12.08
N ALA A 105 -15.10 -14.25 13.22
CA ALA A 105 -16.36 -13.73 13.76
C ALA A 105 -16.96 -12.55 12.99
N ALA A 106 -16.13 -11.86 12.20
CA ALA A 106 -16.52 -10.63 11.50
C ALA A 106 -16.03 -10.63 10.05
N ASP A 107 -14.78 -11.03 9.82
CA ASP A 107 -14.15 -10.96 8.50
C ASP A 107 -13.91 -12.33 7.88
N CYS A 108 -14.04 -12.41 6.56
CA CYS A 108 -13.63 -13.56 5.76
C CYS A 108 -12.37 -13.23 4.97
N PHE A 109 -11.34 -14.04 5.10
CA PHE A 109 -10.12 -13.91 4.31
C PHE A 109 -10.16 -14.89 3.15
N GLN A 110 -9.90 -14.40 1.94
CA GLN A 110 -9.66 -15.26 0.79
C GLN A 110 -8.16 -15.40 0.61
N THR A 111 -7.67 -16.64 0.57
CA THR A 111 -6.31 -16.97 0.13
C THR A 111 -6.42 -17.60 -1.24
N ILE A 112 -5.65 -17.11 -2.20
CA ILE A 112 -5.64 -17.65 -3.56
C ILE A 112 -4.41 -18.51 -3.74
N LEU A 113 -4.62 -19.68 -4.34
CA LEU A 113 -3.58 -20.63 -4.66
C LEU A 113 -3.63 -20.89 -6.17
N ILE A 114 -2.47 -20.72 -6.82
CA ILE A 114 -2.25 -21.07 -8.22
C ILE A 114 -1.23 -22.18 -8.21
N TYR A 115 -1.57 -23.35 -8.74
CA TYR A 115 -0.60 -24.41 -8.93
C TYR A 115 -0.42 -24.69 -10.41
N SER A 116 0.82 -24.63 -10.88
CA SER A 116 1.19 -24.95 -12.25
C SER A 116 1.92 -26.29 -12.31
N TRP A 117 1.76 -27.01 -13.41
CA TRP A 117 2.54 -28.22 -13.69
C TRP A 117 3.91 -27.80 -14.23
N ASP A 118 5.01 -28.30 -13.63
CA ASP A 118 6.38 -27.98 -14.07
C ASP A 118 6.98 -29.01 -15.04
N GLY A 119 6.15 -29.92 -15.58
CA GLY A 119 6.58 -31.10 -16.32
C GLY A 119 6.84 -32.34 -15.45
N SER A 120 6.85 -32.21 -14.12
CA SER A 120 7.15 -33.31 -13.19
C SER A 120 6.31 -33.31 -11.90
N ALA A 121 5.92 -32.14 -11.40
CA ALA A 121 5.16 -31.96 -10.19
C ALA A 121 4.34 -30.67 -10.25
N TRP A 122 3.26 -30.64 -9.48
CA TRP A 122 2.48 -29.43 -9.21
C TRP A 122 3.22 -28.53 -8.24
N ARG A 123 3.39 -27.25 -8.58
CA ARG A 123 4.05 -26.25 -7.74
C ARG A 123 3.20 -25.01 -7.56
N ASN A 124 3.25 -24.43 -6.36
CA ASN A 124 2.68 -23.11 -6.15
C ASN A 124 3.36 -22.11 -7.10
N TRP A 125 2.55 -21.40 -7.87
CA TRP A 125 2.93 -20.43 -8.88
C TRP A 125 2.60 -19.00 -8.45
N THR A 126 2.55 -18.74 -7.15
CA THR A 126 2.58 -17.39 -6.59
C THR A 126 3.95 -17.14 -5.94
N ALA A 127 4.52 -15.96 -6.17
CA ALA A 127 5.81 -15.60 -5.57
C ALA A 127 5.70 -15.38 -4.05
N GLU A 128 4.53 -14.94 -3.61
CA GLU A 128 4.19 -14.73 -2.21
C GLU A 128 2.74 -15.15 -1.93
N LYS A 129 2.33 -15.10 -0.66
CA LYS A 129 0.97 -15.46 -0.26
C LYS A 129 0.02 -14.36 -0.72
N VAL A 130 -0.92 -14.71 -1.59
CA VAL A 130 -1.99 -13.82 -2.04
C VAL A 130 -3.19 -13.98 -1.10
N THR A 131 -3.49 -12.96 -0.32
CA THR A 131 -4.65 -13.00 0.59
C THR A 131 -5.24 -11.62 0.85
N MET A 132 -6.56 -11.53 0.93
CA MET A 132 -7.27 -10.28 1.18
C MET A 132 -8.54 -10.51 2.01
N ALA A 133 -8.84 -9.55 2.89
CA ALA A 133 -10.06 -9.53 3.68
C ALA A 133 -11.27 -9.14 2.81
N ASN A 134 -12.37 -9.86 2.98
CA ASN A 134 -13.68 -9.66 2.36
C ASN A 134 -13.59 -9.42 0.85
N ALA A 135 -12.70 -10.17 0.18
CA ALA A 135 -12.39 -9.97 -1.22
C ALA A 135 -13.49 -10.51 -2.16
N GLU A 136 -13.57 -9.98 -3.36
CA GLU A 136 -14.12 -10.64 -4.54
C GLU A 136 -12.93 -10.98 -5.45
N VAL A 137 -12.80 -12.26 -5.82
CA VAL A 137 -11.69 -12.75 -6.63
C VAL A 137 -12.18 -13.11 -8.02
N ARG A 138 -11.50 -12.57 -9.04
CA ARG A 138 -11.78 -12.82 -10.46
C ARG A 138 -10.47 -13.12 -11.20
N LEU A 139 -10.59 -13.82 -12.34
CA LEU A 139 -9.51 -14.02 -13.30
C LEU A 139 -9.90 -13.32 -14.60
N GLU A 140 -9.17 -12.28 -14.98
CA GLU A 140 -9.52 -11.40 -16.10
C GLU A 140 -8.27 -10.96 -16.86
N ASP A 141 -8.40 -10.74 -18.16
CA ASP A 141 -7.37 -10.11 -18.99
C ASP A 141 -7.54 -8.58 -18.87
N MET A 142 -6.66 -7.98 -18.06
CA MET A 142 -6.72 -6.59 -17.63
C MET A 142 -5.56 -5.75 -18.16
N THR A 143 -4.40 -6.36 -18.40
CA THR A 143 -3.18 -5.64 -18.80
C THR A 143 -2.38 -6.39 -19.86
N ASP A 144 -1.62 -5.64 -20.67
CA ASP A 144 -0.61 -6.24 -21.57
C ASP A 144 0.67 -6.65 -20.82
N GLU A 145 0.79 -6.26 -19.53
CA GLU A 145 1.97 -6.50 -18.68
C GLU A 145 1.97 -7.92 -18.14
N GLY A 146 0.81 -8.39 -17.67
CA GLY A 146 0.55 -9.81 -17.49
C GLY A 146 0.47 -10.51 -18.85
N GLN A 147 1.10 -11.68 -18.95
CA GLN A 147 0.92 -12.57 -20.09
C GLN A 147 -0.11 -13.62 -19.68
N GLY A 148 -1.39 -13.38 -19.93
CA GLY A 148 -2.48 -14.29 -19.57
C GLY A 148 -3.61 -13.60 -18.82
N LEU A 149 -4.27 -14.33 -17.91
CA LEU A 149 -5.30 -13.78 -17.03
C LEU A 149 -4.66 -13.30 -15.73
N GLU A 150 -4.92 -12.06 -15.34
CA GLU A 150 -4.58 -11.56 -14.02
C GLU A 150 -5.60 -11.99 -12.96
N LEU A 151 -5.10 -12.18 -11.75
CA LEU A 151 -5.92 -12.24 -10.55
C LEU A 151 -6.32 -10.83 -10.16
N VAL A 152 -7.62 -10.55 -10.18
CA VAL A 152 -8.20 -9.31 -9.71
C VAL A 152 -8.86 -9.56 -8.35
N LEU A 153 -8.36 -8.87 -7.32
CA LEU A 153 -8.92 -8.94 -5.97
C LEU A 153 -9.50 -7.57 -5.63
N ASP A 154 -10.81 -7.51 -5.37
CA ASP A 154 -11.49 -6.30 -4.90
C ASP A 154 -11.93 -6.49 -3.44
N GLY A 155 -11.44 -5.67 -2.50
CA GLY A 155 -11.77 -5.84 -1.09
C GLY A 155 -10.91 -5.01 -0.16
N GLY A 156 -10.41 -5.63 0.91
CA GLY A 156 -9.48 -4.99 1.85
C GLY A 156 -10.12 -4.21 2.99
N ILE A 157 -11.45 -4.31 3.15
CA ILE A 157 -12.19 -3.70 4.27
C ILE A 157 -12.46 -4.74 5.34
N TYR A 158 -12.20 -4.40 6.59
CA TYR A 158 -12.58 -5.12 7.79
C TYR A 158 -13.90 -4.58 8.36
N GLU A 159 -14.75 -5.48 8.87
CA GLU A 159 -16.03 -5.17 9.51
C GLU A 159 -15.87 -4.56 10.92
N SER A 160 -14.69 -4.70 11.53
CA SER A 160 -14.43 -4.18 12.87
C SER A 160 -14.30 -2.65 12.87
N GLU A 161 -15.08 -1.96 13.71
CA GLU A 161 -14.91 -0.51 13.95
C GLU A 161 -13.49 -0.18 14.46
N ALA A 162 -12.85 -1.10 15.18
CA ALA A 162 -11.47 -0.94 15.66
C ALA A 162 -10.41 -0.96 14.54
N ALA A 163 -10.78 -1.32 13.31
CA ALA A 163 -9.91 -1.18 12.14
C ALA A 163 -9.67 0.30 11.79
N GLY A 164 -10.60 1.18 12.18
CA GLY A 164 -10.56 2.62 11.91
C GLY A 164 -11.06 2.99 10.51
N PRO A 165 -10.69 4.18 9.99
CA PRO A 165 -11.01 4.58 8.62
C PRO A 165 -10.36 3.63 7.63
N GLN A 166 -11.08 3.25 6.59
CA GLN A 166 -10.59 2.29 5.61
C GLN A 166 -11.03 2.69 4.21
N ARG A 167 -10.31 2.20 3.20
CA ARG A 167 -10.68 2.27 1.79
C ARG A 167 -10.59 0.88 1.21
N ALA A 168 -11.59 0.52 0.42
CA ALA A 168 -11.46 -0.67 -0.40
C ALA A 168 -10.32 -0.44 -1.38
N HIS A 169 -9.65 -1.52 -1.75
CA HIS A 169 -8.61 -1.47 -2.76
C HIS A 169 -8.72 -2.68 -3.67
N GLN A 170 -8.22 -2.47 -4.88
CA GLN A 170 -8.04 -3.51 -5.87
C GLN A 170 -6.57 -3.89 -5.92
N GLU A 171 -6.27 -5.18 -5.85
CA GLU A 171 -4.95 -5.71 -6.19
C GLU A 171 -5.02 -6.46 -7.51
N LEU A 172 -4.07 -6.15 -8.39
CA LEU A 172 -3.87 -6.87 -9.63
C LEU A 172 -2.58 -7.68 -9.53
N TRP A 173 -2.70 -9.00 -9.62
CA TRP A 173 -1.56 -9.90 -9.65
C TRP A 173 -1.46 -10.56 -11.02
N GLY A 174 -0.25 -10.61 -11.57
CA GLY A 174 -0.01 -11.18 -12.89
C GLY A 174 1.28 -11.97 -12.96
N SER A 175 1.32 -12.85 -13.96
CA SER A 175 2.51 -13.58 -14.40
C SER A 175 3.14 -12.83 -15.57
N VAL A 176 4.44 -12.53 -15.46
CA VAL A 176 5.22 -11.90 -16.54
C VAL A 176 6.17 -12.95 -17.10
N ASP A 177 6.12 -13.18 -18.42
CA ASP A 177 6.93 -14.20 -19.10
C ASP A 177 6.77 -15.62 -18.52
N GLY A 178 5.58 -15.96 -18.01
CA GLY A 178 5.28 -17.25 -17.37
C GLY A 178 5.86 -17.41 -15.95
N ALA A 179 6.43 -16.35 -15.35
CA ALA A 179 6.93 -16.40 -13.98
C ALA A 179 5.81 -16.53 -12.93
N PRO A 180 6.11 -16.93 -11.68
CA PRO A 180 5.12 -16.94 -10.61
C PRO A 180 4.44 -15.56 -10.45
N TYR A 181 3.14 -15.58 -10.16
CA TYR A 181 2.33 -14.37 -9.97
C TYR A 181 2.94 -13.47 -8.89
N THR A 182 3.08 -12.19 -9.24
CA THR A 182 3.52 -11.10 -8.37
C THR A 182 2.50 -9.96 -8.40
N LEU A 183 2.47 -9.14 -7.34
CA LEU A 183 1.62 -7.96 -7.31
C LEU A 183 2.12 -6.97 -8.38
N LEU A 184 1.28 -6.69 -9.37
CA LEU A 184 1.56 -5.71 -10.43
C LEU A 184 1.16 -4.31 -9.98
N SER A 185 -0.02 -4.18 -9.36
CA SER A 185 -0.51 -2.89 -8.89
C SER A 185 -1.52 -3.02 -7.75
N THR A 186 -1.61 -1.94 -6.96
CA THR A 186 -2.66 -1.72 -5.98
C THR A 186 -3.34 -0.39 -6.29
N THR A 187 -4.65 -0.41 -6.44
CA THR A 187 -5.47 0.80 -6.63
C THR A 187 -6.40 0.97 -5.45
N VAL A 188 -6.20 2.04 -4.67
CA VAL A 188 -7.07 2.38 -3.53
C VAL A 188 -8.28 3.18 -4.01
N ALA A 189 -9.45 2.94 -3.42
CA ALA A 189 -10.65 3.69 -3.73
C ALA A 189 -10.53 5.18 -3.35
N GLU A 190 -11.22 6.05 -4.08
CA GLU A 190 -11.31 7.46 -3.71
C GLU A 190 -12.00 7.65 -2.35
N SER A 191 -11.61 8.70 -1.62
CA SER A 191 -12.18 9.00 -0.31
C SER A 191 -12.11 10.50 -0.02
N ASN A 192 -13.14 11.02 0.64
CA ASN A 192 -13.17 12.38 1.19
C ASN A 192 -12.68 12.43 2.65
N CYS A 193 -12.15 11.33 3.17
CA CYS A 193 -11.56 11.25 4.50
C CYS A 193 -10.24 12.04 4.53
N LEU A 194 -10.17 13.06 5.40
CA LEU A 194 -9.00 13.92 5.55
C LEU A 194 -7.74 13.10 5.87
N TYR A 195 -7.86 12.10 6.75
CA TYR A 195 -6.75 11.23 7.11
C TYR A 195 -6.20 10.43 5.92
N HIS A 196 -7.06 9.95 5.02
CA HIS A 196 -6.61 9.27 3.80
C HIS A 196 -5.81 10.20 2.87
N THR A 197 -6.25 11.45 2.70
CA THR A 197 -5.49 12.46 1.95
C THR A 197 -4.12 12.72 2.58
N VAL A 198 -4.05 12.74 3.92
CA VAL A 198 -2.79 12.86 4.66
C VAL A 198 -1.87 11.66 4.40
N LEU A 199 -2.39 10.43 4.41
CA LEU A 199 -1.61 9.23 4.11
C LEU A 199 -1.06 9.25 2.68
N ASP A 200 -1.88 9.63 1.70
CA ASP A 200 -1.47 9.71 0.30
C ASP A 200 -0.42 10.81 0.09
N ALA A 201 -0.54 11.94 0.79
CA ALA A 201 0.47 13.00 0.79
C ALA A 201 1.79 12.54 1.42
N ASN A 202 1.71 11.80 2.53
CA ASN A 202 2.88 11.23 3.20
C ASN A 202 3.60 10.22 2.31
N ALA A 203 2.87 9.34 1.63
CA ALA A 203 3.46 8.36 0.72
C ALA A 203 4.23 9.05 -0.42
N ALA A 204 3.64 10.08 -1.04
CA ALA A 204 4.34 10.89 -2.04
C ALA A 204 5.59 11.58 -1.46
N PHE A 205 5.48 12.20 -0.28
CA PHE A 205 6.62 12.85 0.36
C PHE A 205 7.78 11.89 0.66
N LEU A 206 7.48 10.69 1.17
CA LEU A 206 8.48 9.68 1.54
C LEU A 206 9.16 9.04 0.33
N THR A 207 8.49 8.94 -0.81
CA THR A 207 9.14 8.53 -2.07
C THR A 207 10.19 9.55 -2.48
N GLY A 208 9.87 10.84 -2.35
CA GLY A 208 10.76 11.95 -2.67
C GLY A 208 11.07 12.08 -4.16
N GLY A 209 11.67 13.20 -4.55
CA GLY A 209 11.84 13.55 -5.97
C GLY A 209 11.01 14.77 -6.35
N GLU A 210 11.31 15.37 -7.50
CA GLU A 210 10.66 16.63 -7.92
C GLU A 210 9.15 16.43 -8.15
N ASP A 211 8.78 15.39 -8.89
CA ASP A 211 7.38 15.09 -9.22
C ASP A 211 6.60 14.63 -7.98
N GLU A 212 7.22 13.83 -7.12
CA GLU A 212 6.63 13.32 -5.89
C GLU A 212 6.48 14.42 -4.82
N PHE A 213 7.43 15.35 -4.71
CA PHE A 213 7.25 16.52 -3.86
C PHE A 213 6.13 17.42 -4.36
N ALA A 214 6.01 17.65 -5.68
CA ALA A 214 4.88 18.39 -6.23
C ALA A 214 3.54 17.69 -5.94
N ALA A 215 3.49 16.36 -6.05
CA ALA A 215 2.31 15.56 -5.72
C ALA A 215 1.96 15.61 -4.21
N ALA A 216 2.96 15.62 -3.34
CA ALA A 216 2.79 15.76 -1.89
C ALA A 216 2.31 17.18 -1.51
N GLU A 217 2.89 18.22 -2.11
CA GLU A 217 2.48 19.61 -1.89
C GLU A 217 1.03 19.87 -2.27
N ALA A 218 0.60 19.37 -3.43
CA ALA A 218 -0.77 19.48 -3.88
C ALA A 218 -1.73 18.86 -2.85
N ARG A 219 -1.45 17.63 -2.41
CA ARG A 219 -2.30 16.93 -1.43
C ARG A 219 -2.28 17.58 -0.05
N TYR A 220 -1.13 18.05 0.43
CA TYR A 220 -1.11 18.78 1.71
C TYR A 220 -1.80 20.13 1.62
N THR A 221 -1.78 20.78 0.45
CA THR A 221 -2.59 21.98 0.20
C THR A 221 -4.09 21.66 0.27
N ASP A 222 -4.52 20.52 -0.28
CA ASP A 222 -5.90 20.04 -0.16
C ASP A 222 -6.25 19.76 1.31
N VAL A 223 -5.39 19.05 2.06
CA VAL A 223 -5.56 18.81 3.51
C VAL A 223 -5.85 20.11 4.26
N ILE A 224 -5.12 21.18 3.95
CA ILE A 224 -5.22 22.48 4.62
C ILE A 224 -6.48 23.25 4.21
N SER A 225 -6.84 23.22 2.92
CA SER A 225 -7.76 24.20 2.33
C SER A 225 -9.08 23.64 1.78
N ASP A 226 -9.15 22.35 1.47
CA ASP A 226 -10.36 21.72 0.96
C ASP A 226 -11.37 21.51 2.11
N ASP A 227 -12.54 22.12 1.97
CA ASP A 227 -13.64 22.04 2.94
C ASP A 227 -14.57 20.85 2.71
N THR A 228 -14.35 20.08 1.64
CA THR A 228 -15.06 18.83 1.34
C THR A 228 -14.46 17.63 2.06
N LEU A 229 -13.20 17.73 2.51
CA LEU A 229 -12.55 16.72 3.33
C LEU A 229 -13.13 16.71 4.74
N ILE A 230 -13.49 15.51 5.22
CA ILE A 230 -14.15 15.31 6.51
C ILE A 230 -13.26 14.50 7.46
N ALA A 231 -13.45 14.72 8.77
CA ALA A 231 -12.96 13.79 9.77
C ALA A 231 -13.59 12.40 9.56
N CYS A 232 -12.78 11.37 9.69
CA CYS A 232 -13.18 9.99 9.42
C CYS A 232 -12.72 9.02 10.53
N GLY A 233 -11.82 9.45 11.41
CA GLY A 233 -11.46 8.75 12.63
C GLY A 233 -12.45 9.00 13.76
N THR A 234 -12.19 8.38 14.91
CA THR A 234 -12.94 8.62 16.16
C THR A 234 -12.23 9.63 17.06
N HIS A 235 -11.05 10.11 16.64
CA HIS A 235 -10.20 11.01 17.39
C HIS A 235 -10.78 12.43 17.47
N PRO A 236 -10.87 13.04 18.67
CA PRO A 236 -11.32 14.42 18.80
C PRO A 236 -10.34 15.40 18.12
N ASN A 237 -10.86 16.48 17.54
CA ASN A 237 -10.07 17.54 16.89
C ASN A 237 -9.27 17.10 15.65
N GLU A 238 -9.54 15.92 15.07
CA GLU A 238 -8.88 15.39 13.86
C GLU A 238 -8.65 16.46 12.79
N ILE A 239 -9.67 17.26 12.46
CA ILE A 239 -9.55 18.29 11.42
C ILE A 239 -8.47 19.32 11.74
N GLU A 240 -8.46 19.84 12.97
CA GLU A 240 -7.49 20.86 13.38
C GLU A 240 -6.08 20.28 13.41
N GLU A 241 -5.94 19.07 13.97
CA GLU A 241 -4.65 18.42 14.13
C GLU A 241 -4.04 18.01 12.79
N LEU A 242 -4.80 17.36 11.90
CA LEU A 242 -4.31 16.96 10.58
C LEU A 242 -4.01 18.18 9.67
N ARG A 243 -4.76 19.28 9.82
CA ARG A 243 -4.45 20.53 9.10
C ARG A 243 -3.18 21.18 9.61
N SER A 244 -2.99 21.23 10.92
CA SER A 244 -1.74 21.73 11.53
C SER A 244 -0.54 20.88 11.11
N PHE A 245 -0.71 19.55 11.06
CA PHE A 245 0.28 18.62 10.52
C PHE A 245 0.58 18.87 9.04
N GLY A 246 -0.44 19.13 8.23
CA GLY A 246 -0.28 19.44 6.80
C GLY A 246 0.61 20.66 6.55
N ILE A 247 0.44 21.74 7.33
CA ILE A 247 1.31 22.93 7.19
C ILE A 247 2.75 22.60 7.59
N TYR A 248 2.94 21.86 8.69
CA TYR A 248 4.26 21.41 9.10
C TYR A 248 4.93 20.54 8.02
N ARG A 249 4.18 19.66 7.35
CA ARG A 249 4.69 18.83 6.25
C ARG A 249 5.07 19.62 5.02
N LEU A 250 4.31 20.65 4.65
CA LEU A 250 4.71 21.57 3.59
C LEU A 250 6.05 22.23 3.91
N ALA A 251 6.28 22.63 5.17
CA ALA A 251 7.56 23.22 5.57
C ALA A 251 8.74 22.24 5.37
N LEU A 252 8.54 20.95 5.71
CA LEU A 252 9.54 19.91 5.45
C LEU A 252 9.80 19.72 3.96
N ILE A 253 8.75 19.65 3.13
CA ILE A 253 8.90 19.51 1.68
C ILE A 253 9.69 20.69 1.10
N SER A 254 9.34 21.93 1.47
CA SER A 254 10.07 23.12 1.02
C SER A 254 11.54 23.10 1.46
N ALA A 255 11.85 22.57 2.65
CA ALA A 255 13.24 22.37 3.07
C ALA A 255 13.99 21.38 2.18
N TYR A 256 13.37 20.24 1.84
CA TYR A 256 13.95 19.23 0.95
C TYR A 256 14.12 19.69 -0.50
N GLN A 257 13.33 20.67 -0.93
CA GLN A 257 13.48 21.33 -2.23
C GLN A 257 14.52 22.46 -2.22
N GLY A 258 15.18 22.72 -1.10
CA GLY A 258 16.17 23.78 -0.98
C GLY A 258 15.56 25.18 -0.86
N MET A 259 14.34 25.31 -0.34
CA MET A 259 13.61 26.57 -0.17
C MET A 259 13.48 26.97 1.32
N PRO A 260 14.59 27.33 2.01
CA PRO A 260 14.61 27.50 3.46
C PRO A 260 13.75 28.66 3.99
N LEU A 261 13.58 29.73 3.20
CA LEU A 261 12.74 30.86 3.61
C LEU A 261 11.25 30.50 3.54
N ILE A 262 10.81 29.77 2.51
CA ILE A 262 9.44 29.27 2.39
C ILE A 262 9.14 28.29 3.55
N ALA A 263 10.08 27.39 3.85
CA ALA A 263 9.95 26.50 5.00
C ALA A 263 9.76 27.27 6.32
N SER A 264 10.51 28.36 6.51
CA SER A 264 10.38 29.22 7.70
C SER A 264 9.02 29.92 7.76
N ASP A 265 8.60 30.54 6.66
CA ASP A 265 7.31 31.23 6.55
C ASP A 265 6.14 30.28 6.83
N LEU A 266 6.22 29.02 6.40
CA LEU A 266 5.20 28.01 6.67
C LEU A 266 5.07 27.69 8.16
N ILE A 267 6.18 27.58 8.89
CA ILE A 267 6.13 27.38 10.35
C ILE A 267 5.61 28.63 11.08
N GLU A 268 5.98 29.83 10.62
CA GLU A 268 5.41 31.06 11.18
C GLU A 268 3.89 31.15 10.95
N ASN A 269 3.43 30.78 9.76
CA ASN A 269 2.00 30.71 9.44
C ASN A 269 1.28 29.64 10.25
N LEU A 270 1.90 28.48 10.50
CA LEU A 270 1.38 27.44 11.39
C LEU A 270 1.10 28.00 12.80
N ALA A 271 2.06 28.74 13.36
CA ALA A 271 1.91 29.36 14.68
C ALA A 271 0.76 30.39 14.75
N LEU A 272 0.48 31.07 13.63
CA LEU A 272 -0.63 32.02 13.54
C LEU A 272 -1.98 31.33 13.36
N ALA A 273 -2.04 30.27 12.55
CA ALA A 273 -3.27 29.56 12.20
C ALA A 273 -3.74 28.60 13.30
N PHE A 274 -2.80 27.91 13.96
CA PHE A 274 -3.06 26.87 14.95
C PHE A 274 -2.23 27.08 16.24
N PRO A 275 -2.37 28.25 16.91
CA PRO A 275 -1.50 28.64 18.02
C PRO A 275 -1.60 27.64 19.18
N GLY A 276 -0.46 27.09 19.59
CA GLY A 276 -0.35 26.16 20.71
C GLY A 276 -0.76 24.72 20.39
N SER A 277 -1.14 24.41 19.16
CA SER A 277 -1.34 23.03 18.70
C SER A 277 -0.06 22.20 18.88
N LEU A 278 -0.19 20.87 18.90
CA LEU A 278 0.99 19.99 19.01
C LEU A 278 1.96 20.22 17.85
N TYR A 279 1.46 20.39 16.63
CA TYR A 279 2.31 20.62 15.47
C TYR A 279 2.86 22.05 15.35
N ASP A 280 2.21 23.06 15.94
CA ASP A 280 2.87 24.35 16.16
C ASP A 280 4.13 24.16 17.03
N GLN A 281 4.01 23.46 18.17
CA GLN A 281 5.16 23.21 19.05
C GLN A 281 6.27 22.41 18.35
N VAL A 282 5.93 21.36 17.60
CA VAL A 282 6.88 20.59 16.78
C VAL A 282 7.55 21.50 15.74
N GLY A 283 6.76 22.33 15.05
CA GLY A 283 7.24 23.28 14.06
C GLY A 283 8.26 24.26 14.65
N GLN A 284 7.97 24.84 15.82
CA GLN A 284 8.90 25.76 16.49
C GLN A 284 10.22 25.09 16.88
N VAL A 285 10.18 23.84 17.37
CA VAL A 285 11.40 23.06 17.68
C VAL A 285 12.21 22.81 16.42
N TRP A 286 11.55 22.38 15.35
CA TRP A 286 12.18 22.13 14.06
C TRP A 286 12.83 23.42 13.52
N LEU A 287 12.09 24.52 13.49
CA LEU A 287 12.54 25.79 12.93
C LEU A 287 13.75 26.36 13.67
N ALA A 288 13.74 26.31 15.01
CA ALA A 288 14.83 26.80 15.83
C ALA A 288 16.17 26.09 15.53
N ALA A 289 16.11 24.78 15.23
CA ALA A 289 17.28 23.99 14.85
C ALA A 289 17.63 24.13 13.35
N TYR A 290 16.62 24.26 12.48
CA TYR A 290 16.81 24.40 11.04
C TYR A 290 17.46 25.73 10.64
N GLN A 291 17.04 26.86 11.22
CA GLN A 291 17.46 28.19 10.79
C GLN A 291 18.95 28.51 11.02
N GLU A 292 19.66 27.75 11.84
CA GLU A 292 21.08 28.02 12.12
C GLU A 292 21.95 27.76 10.89
N ASN A 293 21.74 26.63 10.20
CA ASN A 293 22.56 26.19 9.08
C ASN A 293 21.76 25.60 7.90
N TYR A 294 20.41 25.66 7.97
CA TYR A 294 19.49 24.99 7.03
C TYR A 294 19.72 23.47 6.95
N GLU A 295 20.07 22.86 8.09
CA GLU A 295 20.35 21.43 8.19
C GLU A 295 19.11 20.64 8.65
N ILE A 296 18.47 19.94 7.71
CA ILE A 296 17.28 19.13 7.98
C ILE A 296 17.57 18.05 9.02
N ALA A 297 18.74 17.39 8.96
CA ALA A 297 19.11 16.33 9.89
C ALA A 297 19.21 16.84 11.35
N ALA A 298 19.77 18.03 11.56
CA ALA A 298 19.84 18.65 12.88
C ALA A 298 18.45 19.01 13.41
N ALA A 299 17.58 19.53 12.52
CA ALA A 299 16.20 19.87 12.85
C ALA A 299 15.36 18.63 13.20
N CYS A 300 15.46 17.54 12.43
CA CYS A 300 14.77 16.30 12.74
C CYS A 300 15.30 15.65 14.03
N ALA A 301 16.60 15.71 14.31
CA ALA A 301 17.14 15.23 15.58
C ALA A 301 16.59 16.01 16.81
N ALA A 302 16.28 17.29 16.64
CA ALA A 302 15.61 18.09 17.68
C ALA A 302 14.14 17.69 17.84
N VAL A 303 13.43 17.44 16.72
CA VAL A 303 12.06 16.94 16.73
C VAL A 303 11.96 15.57 17.40
N ASP A 304 12.87 14.64 17.11
CA ASP A 304 12.90 13.30 17.74
C ASP A 304 12.99 13.40 19.27
N GLN A 305 13.82 14.32 19.78
CA GLN A 305 13.93 14.56 21.23
C GLN A 305 12.64 15.16 21.81
N PHE A 306 11.98 16.04 21.07
CA PHE A 306 10.70 16.62 21.48
C PHE A 306 9.59 15.56 21.51
N VAL A 307 9.47 14.74 20.48
CA VAL A 307 8.48 13.66 20.38
C VAL A 307 8.69 12.62 21.49
N ALA A 308 9.94 12.27 21.80
CA ALA A 308 10.26 11.37 22.91
C ALA A 308 9.79 11.91 24.28
N ALA A 309 9.76 13.23 24.46
CA ALA A 309 9.25 13.88 25.66
C ALA A 309 7.74 14.17 25.63
N ASN A 310 7.13 14.17 24.44
CA ASN A 310 5.73 14.51 24.19
C ASN A 310 5.08 13.46 23.27
N PRO A 311 4.87 12.21 23.74
CA PRO A 311 4.43 11.11 22.88
C PRO A 311 3.06 11.34 22.21
N ASP A 312 2.22 12.23 22.75
CA ASP A 312 0.94 12.62 22.16
C ASP A 312 1.10 13.27 20.77
N THR A 313 2.30 13.74 20.39
CA THR A 313 2.55 14.20 19.01
C THR A 313 2.36 13.07 17.99
N LEU A 314 2.58 11.81 18.39
CA LEU A 314 2.39 10.65 17.52
C LEU A 314 0.93 10.22 17.43
N THR A 315 0.12 10.48 18.45
CA THR A 315 -1.27 10.02 18.46
C THR A 315 -2.08 10.70 17.36
N VAL A 316 -1.71 11.93 16.98
CA VAL A 316 -2.27 12.67 15.82
C VAL A 316 -2.21 11.87 14.52
N LEU A 317 -1.23 10.96 14.37
CA LEU A 317 -1.08 10.12 13.18
C LEU A 317 -1.41 8.66 13.44
N ALA A 318 -1.23 8.17 14.66
CA ALA A 318 -1.27 6.75 14.97
C ALA A 318 -2.62 6.25 15.51
N ASP A 319 -3.51 7.12 15.98
CA ASP A 319 -4.78 6.72 16.61
C ASP A 319 -5.93 6.52 15.61
N TYR A 320 -5.68 5.70 14.59
CA TYR A 320 -6.64 5.42 13.50
C TYR A 320 -6.94 3.93 13.33
N GLY A 321 -6.77 3.12 14.38
CA GLY A 321 -7.12 1.70 14.34
C GLY A 321 -6.09 0.81 13.63
N PHE A 322 -6.31 -0.51 13.71
CA PHE A 322 -5.28 -1.50 13.33
C PHE A 322 -5.10 -1.69 11.82
N ALA A 323 -6.05 -1.24 10.99
CA ALA A 323 -5.94 -1.33 9.53
C ALA A 323 -5.16 -0.15 8.92
N ASN A 324 -4.72 0.79 9.76
CA ASN A 324 -3.96 1.96 9.33
C ASN A 324 -2.47 1.84 9.70
N PRO A 325 -1.59 2.59 9.01
CA PRO A 325 -0.16 2.51 9.27
C PRO A 325 0.21 2.83 10.72
N THR A 326 1.21 2.13 11.25
CA THR A 326 1.83 2.48 12.53
C THR A 326 2.89 3.54 12.31
N PHE A 327 2.93 4.56 13.17
CA PHE A 327 3.92 5.63 13.14
C PHE A 327 4.90 5.53 14.31
N THR A 328 6.14 5.94 14.06
CA THR A 328 7.23 6.06 15.01
C THR A 328 7.67 7.52 15.13
N ALA A 329 8.51 7.83 16.12
CA ALA A 329 9.03 9.19 16.30
C ALA A 329 9.73 9.73 15.05
N ALA A 330 10.50 8.87 14.36
CA ALA A 330 11.20 9.22 13.13
C ALA A 330 10.25 9.59 11.99
N ASP A 331 9.01 9.10 12.02
CA ASP A 331 8.02 9.45 11.02
C ASP A 331 7.51 10.88 11.18
N VAL A 332 7.67 11.53 12.34
CA VAL A 332 7.28 12.95 12.51
C VAL A 332 8.17 13.85 11.64
N CYS A 333 9.49 13.62 11.64
CA CYS A 333 10.45 14.33 10.79
C CYS A 333 11.35 13.33 10.04
N PRO A 334 10.87 12.74 8.93
CA PRO A 334 11.61 11.70 8.24
C PRO A 334 12.84 12.27 7.54
N GLN A 335 13.92 11.49 7.59
CA GLN A 335 15.15 11.78 6.87
C GLN A 335 15.14 11.04 5.53
N LEU A 336 15.02 11.80 4.44
CA LEU A 336 14.95 11.26 3.08
C LEU A 336 16.35 11.13 2.47
N ASP A 337 16.61 10.03 1.78
CA ASP A 337 17.84 9.83 1.00
C ASP A 337 17.68 10.43 -0.41
N VAL A 338 17.62 11.77 -0.46
CA VAL A 338 17.44 12.54 -1.69
C VAL A 338 18.52 13.62 -1.83
N THR A 339 18.83 13.99 -3.07
CA THR A 339 19.73 15.12 -3.32
C THR A 339 18.96 16.44 -3.23
N ILE A 340 19.27 17.23 -2.21
CA ILE A 340 18.67 18.55 -2.02
C ILE A 340 19.26 19.53 -3.06
N PRO A 341 18.43 20.31 -3.78
CA PRO A 341 18.90 21.37 -4.67
C PRO A 341 19.73 22.44 -3.93
N PRO A 342 20.53 23.25 -4.64
CA PRO A 342 21.17 24.42 -4.03
C PRO A 342 20.14 25.32 -3.35
N LEU A 343 20.48 25.82 -2.16
CA LEU A 343 19.57 26.68 -1.38
C LEU A 343 19.18 27.94 -2.17
N ASP A 344 17.89 28.16 -2.32
CA ASP A 344 17.31 29.38 -2.87
C ASP A 344 17.32 30.50 -1.82
N LEU A 345 18.49 31.09 -1.62
CA LEU A 345 18.69 32.22 -0.73
C LEU A 345 18.83 33.52 -1.54
N PRO A 346 18.29 34.65 -1.05
CA PRO A 346 18.52 35.95 -1.65
C PRO A 346 20.03 36.19 -1.79
N THR A 347 20.47 36.56 -2.99
CA THR A 347 21.87 36.95 -3.19
C THR A 347 22.14 38.22 -2.38
N PRO A 348 23.26 38.30 -1.62
CA PRO A 348 23.58 39.51 -0.88
C PRO A 348 23.71 40.67 -1.86
N GLU A 349 22.98 41.75 -1.62
CA GLU A 349 23.09 42.97 -2.44
C GLU A 349 24.57 43.38 -2.50
N PRO A 350 25.09 43.74 -3.68
CA PRO A 350 26.45 44.25 -3.78
C PRO A 350 26.55 45.51 -2.94
N THR A 351 27.44 45.48 -1.93
CA THR A 351 27.75 46.63 -1.08
C THR A 351 27.88 47.88 -1.94
N PRO A 352 27.11 48.97 -1.68
CA PRO A 352 27.21 50.17 -2.48
C PRO A 352 28.66 50.66 -2.46
N VAL A 353 29.28 50.71 -3.65
CA VAL A 353 30.63 51.23 -3.81
C VAL A 353 30.62 52.68 -3.30
N PRO A 354 31.43 53.02 -2.29
CA PRO A 354 31.49 54.39 -1.79
C PRO A 354 31.86 55.32 -2.96
N PRO A 355 31.23 56.50 -3.08
CA PRO A 355 31.50 57.41 -4.18
C PRO A 355 32.98 57.76 -4.19
N THR A 356 33.63 57.59 -5.35
CA THR A 356 35.02 57.97 -5.58
C THR A 356 35.21 59.43 -5.14
N PRO A 357 36.19 59.74 -4.27
CA PRO A 357 36.42 61.12 -3.85
C PRO A 357 36.77 61.96 -5.08
N THR A 358 36.00 63.02 -5.29
CA THR A 358 36.30 64.04 -6.31
C THR A 358 37.69 64.61 -6.05
N PRO A 359 38.58 64.67 -7.05
CA PRO A 359 39.89 65.29 -6.88
C PRO A 359 39.73 66.75 -6.45
N ALA A 360 40.41 67.13 -5.35
CA ALA A 360 40.48 68.51 -4.91
C ALA A 360 41.11 69.36 -6.02
N GLU A 361 40.42 70.44 -6.39
CA GLU A 361 40.86 71.45 -7.34
C GLU A 361 42.15 72.11 -6.83
N GLU A 362 43.24 71.88 -7.56
CA GLU A 362 44.57 72.40 -7.25
C GLU A 362 44.57 73.92 -7.46
N ALA A 363 44.72 74.67 -6.36
CA ALA A 363 44.78 76.12 -6.38
C ALA A 363 45.98 76.61 -7.20
N ALA A 364 45.72 77.42 -8.22
CA ALA A 364 46.72 78.04 -9.07
C ALA A 364 47.68 78.97 -8.28
N PRO A 365 48.99 79.01 -8.62
CA PRO A 365 49.93 79.87 -7.95
C PRO A 365 49.78 81.33 -8.39
N THR A 366 49.86 82.22 -7.41
CA THR A 366 49.97 83.67 -7.52
C THR A 366 51.21 84.12 -8.29
N GLU A 367 51.04 84.91 -9.34
CA GLU A 367 52.11 85.75 -9.92
C GLU A 367 52.19 87.11 -9.21
N VAL A 368 53.42 87.55 -8.94
CA VAL A 368 53.84 88.86 -8.40
C VAL A 368 55.15 89.23 -9.12
N PRO A 369 55.45 90.52 -9.38
CA PRO A 369 54.73 91.54 -10.14
C PRO A 369 55.26 91.73 -11.59
#